data_AF-A0A7C3S7U1-F1
#
_entry.id   AF-A0A7C3S7U1-F1
#
_cell.length_a   1.000
_cell.length_b   1.000
_cell.length_c   1.000
_cell.angle_alpha   90.00
_cell.angle_beta   90.00
_cell.angle_gamma   90.00
#
_symmetry.space_group_name_H-M   'P 1'
#
loop_
_entity.id
_entity.type
_entity.pdbx_description
1 polymer ?
#
loop_
_entity_poly.entity_id
_entity_poly.type
_entity_poly.pdbx_seq_one_letter_code
_entity_poly.pdbx_strand_id
1 'polypeptide(L)' 'MEVKSFTIRNRLGLHARAAALVVKTANRFSSEITIEKDGVEVNAKSIMG' A
#
# COMPACT_ATOMS: atom_id res chain seq x y z
N MET A 1 2.94 16.85 -3.63
CA MET A 1 2.93 15.66 -2.78
C MET A 1 1.50 15.49 -2.31
N GLU A 2 0.85 14.39 -2.69
CA GLU A 2 -0.55 14.12 -2.37
C GLU A 2 -0.61 13.08 -1.26
N VAL A 3 -1.40 13.33 -0.22
CA VAL A 3 -1.55 12.43 0.93
C VAL A 3 -3.02 12.18 1.19
N LYS A 4 -3.39 10.91 1.40
CA LYS A 4 -4.77 10.53 1.69
C LYS A 4 -4.84 9.36 2.66
N SER A 5 -5.67 9.51 3.69
CA SER A 5 -5.89 8.49 4.72
C SER A 5 -7.10 7.62 4.38
N PHE A 6 -6.99 6.32 4.68
CA PHE A 6 -8.04 5.34 4.45
C PHE A 6 -8.15 4.35 5.61
N THR A 7 -9.37 3.88 5.86
CA THR A 7 -9.62 2.77 6.79
C THR A 7 -9.69 1.45 6.02
N ILE A 8 -8.83 0.49 6.36
CA ILE A 8 -8.91 -0.86 5.80
C ILE A 8 -10.12 -1.57 6.41
N ARG A 9 -11.18 -1.72 5.61
CA ARG A 9 -12.41 -2.42 6.01
C ARG A 9 -12.31 -3.94 5.91
N ASN A 10 -11.26 -4.45 5.26
CA ASN A 10 -11.02 -5.87 5.19
C ASN A 10 -10.71 -6.38 6.61
N ARG A 11 -11.51 -7.32 7.12
CA ARG A 11 -11.32 -7.93 8.44
C ARG A 11 -9.94 -8.59 8.58
N LEU A 12 -9.42 -9.09 7.48
CA LEU A 12 -8.11 -9.70 7.37
C LEU A 12 -6.98 -8.66 7.22
N GLY A 13 -7.32 -7.38 6.99
CA GLY A 13 -6.34 -6.33 6.74
C GLY A 13 -5.80 -6.37 5.31
N LEU A 14 -4.60 -5.79 5.13
CA LEU A 14 -3.94 -5.69 3.84
C LEU A 14 -2.88 -6.80 3.69
N HIS A 15 -3.32 -8.05 3.55
CA HIS A 15 -2.41 -9.20 3.40
C HIS A 15 -2.70 -10.03 2.15
N ALA A 16 -1.74 -10.89 1.76
CA ALA A 16 -1.82 -11.83 0.66
C ALA A 16 -2.36 -11.18 -0.65
N ARG A 17 -3.52 -11.62 -1.14
CA ARG A 17 -4.13 -11.12 -2.39
C ARG A 17 -4.35 -9.60 -2.39
N ALA A 18 -4.79 -9.01 -1.28
CA ALA A 18 -5.08 -7.58 -1.22
C ALA A 18 -3.79 -6.74 -1.36
N ALA A 19 -2.71 -7.16 -0.69
CA ALA A 19 -1.40 -6.55 -0.84
C ALA A 19 -0.86 -6.70 -2.27
N ALA A 20 -1.00 -7.89 -2.89
CA ALA A 20 -0.59 -8.11 -4.28
C ALA A 20 -1.33 -7.18 -5.27
N LEU A 21 -2.63 -6.91 -5.05
CA LEU A 21 -3.40 -5.99 -5.88
C LEU A 21 -2.94 -4.53 -5.72
N VAL A 22 -2.57 -4.11 -4.51
CA VAL A 22 -1.98 -2.79 -4.26
C VAL A 22 -0.65 -2.66 -5.00
N VAL A 23 0.26 -3.62 -4.81
CA VAL A 23 1.58 -3.64 -5.48
C VAL A 23 1.44 -3.61 -7.01
N LYS A 24 0.56 -4.46 -7.57
CA LYS A 24 0.28 -4.46 -9.01
C LYS A 24 -0.24 -3.12 -9.49
N THR A 25 -1.08 -2.46 -8.71
CA THR A 25 -1.67 -1.17 -9.07
C THR A 25 -0.64 -0.04 -8.98
N ALA A 26 0.14 0.02 -7.90
CA ALA A 26 1.17 1.02 -7.66
C ALA A 26 2.28 0.96 -8.73
N ASN A 27 2.64 -0.24 -9.19
CA ASN A 27 3.64 -0.44 -10.25
C ASN A 27 3.22 0.08 -11.64
N ARG A 28 1.95 0.46 -11.84
CA ARG A 28 1.50 1.09 -13.10
C ARG A 28 1.89 2.57 -13.22
N PHE A 29 2.37 3.17 -12.13
CA PHE A 29 2.69 4.59 -12.07
C PHE A 29 4.20 4.78 -11.94
N SER A 30 4.73 5.84 -12.53
CA SER A 30 6.15 6.22 -12.38
C SER A 30 6.44 6.83 -11.01
N SER A 31 5.45 7.48 -10.38
CA SER A 31 5.57 8.14 -9.08
C SER A 31 6.04 7.19 -7.97
N GLU A 32 6.77 7.72 -7.00
CA GLU A 32 6.99 7.05 -5.72
C GLU A 32 5.70 7.02 -4.91
N ILE A 33 5.37 5.86 -4.34
CA ILE A 33 4.13 5.63 -3.58
C ILE A 33 4.50 4.88 -2.32
N THR A 34 4.23 5.49 -1.17
CA THR A 34 4.43 4.88 0.16
C THR A 34 3.10 4.67 0.86
N ILE A 35 3.07 3.73 1.80
CA ILE A 35 1.96 3.51 2.73
C ILE A 35 2.53 3.58 4.14
N GLU A 36 1.91 4.37 5.00
CA GLU A 36 2.27 4.48 6.41
C GLU A 36 1.15 3.88 7.29
N LYS A 37 1.55 3.14 8.32
CA LYS A 37 0.66 2.73 9.42
C LYS A 37 1.45 2.71 10.72
N ASP A 38 0.90 3.34 11.75
CA ASP A 38 1.48 3.38 13.11
C ASP A 38 2.96 3.84 13.11
N GLY A 39 3.30 4.82 12.26
CA GLY A 39 4.66 5.35 12.11
C GLY A 39 5.61 4.46 11.31
N VAL A 40 5.14 3.34 10.76
CA VAL A 40 5.92 2.47 9.86
C VAL A 40 5.55 2.78 8.43
N GLU A 41 6.51 3.28 7.65
CA GLU A 41 6.38 3.54 6.22
C GLU A 41 6.95 2.38 5.40
N VAL A 42 6.22 1.96 4.37
CA VAL A 42 6.65 0.92 3.42
C VAL A 42 6.42 1.36 1.98
N ASN A 43 7.23 0.83 1.06
CA ASN A 43 7.07 1.06 -0.37
C ASN A 43 5.86 0.29 -0.91
N ALA A 44 4.85 1.00 -1.43
CA ALA A 44 3.62 0.41 -1.94
C ALA A 44 3.82 -0.40 -3.24
N LYS A 45 5.00 -0.33 -3.86
CA LYS A 45 5.39 -1.10 -5.05
C LYS A 45 6.12 -2.40 -4.73
N SER A 46 6.38 -2.70 -3.46
CA SER A 46 7.01 -3.95 -3.00
C SER A 46 6.04 -4.77 -2.16
N ILE A 47 6.06 -6.10 -2.32
CA ILE A 47 5.24 -7.02 -1.51
C ILE A 47 5.95 -7.50 -0.25
N MET A 48 7.26 -7.28 -0.15
CA MET A 48 8.10 -7.70 0.99
C MET A 48 8.24 -6.62 2.07
N GLY A 49 7.48 -5.51 1.93
CA GLY A 49 7.49 -4.39 2.87
C GLY A 49 7.05 -4.78 4.27
#